data_AF-M7MW81-F1
#
_entry.id   AF-M7MW81-F1
#
_cell.length_a   1.000
_cell.length_b   1.000
_cell.length_c   1.000
_cell.angle_alpha   90.00
_cell.angle_beta   90.00
_cell.angle_gamma   90.00
#
_symmetry.space_group_name_H-M   'P 1'
#
loop_
_entity.id
_entity.type
_entity.pdbx_description
1 polymer ?
#
loop_
_entity_poly.entity_id
_entity_poly.type
_entity_poly.pdbx_seq_one_letter_code
_entity_poly.pdbx_strand_id
1 'polypeptide(L)'
;MLVDTDTDEVYLGELNPRISGASAIANVTAGAYADVPLFLFHLLEYLDVAFELDIDEINARWEALSGADVWSQMIIKETSETVELLTSAPATGQYYLDANGAMVFNRAALDWHMLQNESEAFFLRIYGPGDYRWKGADLGVLVTKGRLQVDRHGKTQLNIRAQHFIDCLRAGFVGKPLDDDARAGFTPGRGVKSQW
;
A
#
# COMPACT_ATOMS: atom_id res chain seq x y z
N MET A 1 -14.13 1.78 -9.12
CA MET A 1 -14.62 1.38 -10.45
C MET A 1 -14.86 -0.12 -10.40
N LEU A 2 -16.07 -0.57 -10.76
CA LEU A 2 -16.39 -1.99 -10.87
C LEU A 2 -16.43 -2.30 -12.38
N VAL A 3 -15.74 -3.37 -12.77
CA VAL A 3 -15.79 -3.88 -14.15
C VAL A 3 -16.57 -5.17 -14.10
N ASP A 4 -17.64 -5.25 -14.87
CA ASP A 4 -18.38 -6.49 -15.06
C ASP A 4 -17.58 -7.41 -15.99
N THR A 5 -17.11 -8.55 -15.48
CA THR A 5 -16.26 -9.47 -16.24
C THR A 5 -17.01 -10.25 -17.32
N ASP A 6 -18.34 -10.27 -17.28
CA ASP A 6 -19.16 -10.97 -18.26
C ASP A 6 -19.53 -10.05 -19.44
N THR A 7 -19.62 -8.74 -19.21
CA THR A 7 -20.05 -7.76 -20.22
C THR A 7 -18.97 -6.76 -20.63
N ASP A 8 -17.83 -6.73 -19.91
CA ASP A 8 -16.74 -5.74 -20.06
C ASP A 8 -17.20 -4.28 -19.88
N GLU A 9 -18.39 -4.09 -19.29
CA GLU A 9 -18.95 -2.78 -19.02
C GLU A 9 -18.41 -2.22 -17.71
N VAL A 10 -18.07 -0.93 -17.75
CA VAL A 10 -17.50 -0.21 -16.63
C VAL A 10 -18.58 0.53 -15.87
N TYR A 11 -18.77 0.15 -14.61
CA TYR A 11 -19.72 0.78 -13.71
C TYR A 11 -19.00 1.65 -12.69
N LEU A 12 -19.43 2.91 -12.62
CA LEU A 12 -19.05 3.79 -11.52
C LEU A 12 -19.87 3.37 -10.29
N GLY A 13 -19.24 2.69 -9.33
CA GLY A 13 -19.83 2.42 -8.02
C GLY A 13 -20.02 3.70 -7.20
N GLU A 14 -20.41 3.57 -5.92
CA GLU A 14 -20.56 4.68 -4.97
C GLU A 14 -19.34 5.62 -5.00
N LEU A 15 -19.52 6.79 -5.60
CA LEU A 15 -18.57 7.90 -5.50
C LEU A 15 -18.87 8.61 -4.18
N ASN A 16 -18.15 8.26 -3.13
CA ASN A 16 -18.19 9.01 -1.88
C ASN A 16 -17.45 10.35 -2.11
N PRO A 17 -18.12 11.51 -2.05
CA PRO A 17 -17.46 12.81 -2.26
C PRO A 17 -16.59 13.25 -1.06
N ARG A 18 -16.43 12.38 -0.06
CA ARG A 18 -15.47 12.57 1.03
C ARG A 18 -14.12 12.03 0.55
N ILE A 19 -13.06 12.82 0.71
CA ILE A 19 -11.66 12.41 0.60
C ILE A 19 -11.39 11.28 1.63
N SER A 20 -11.84 10.07 1.32
CA SER A 20 -11.90 8.93 2.22
C SER A 20 -11.69 7.66 1.42
N GLY A 21 -10.42 7.27 1.29
CA GLY A 21 -9.99 5.87 1.22
C GLY A 21 -10.21 5.08 -0.07
N ALA A 22 -10.84 5.64 -1.11
CA ALA A 22 -11.02 4.96 -2.40
C ALA A 22 -9.97 5.34 -3.47
N SER A 23 -9.30 6.48 -3.32
CA SER A 23 -8.03 6.71 -4.01
C SER A 23 -7.01 5.80 -3.34
N ALA A 24 -6.37 4.91 -4.09
CA ALA A 24 -5.30 4.11 -3.52
C ALA A 24 -4.32 5.09 -2.86
N ILE A 25 -3.86 4.77 -1.65
CA ILE A 25 -2.83 5.53 -0.92
C ILE A 25 -1.66 5.90 -1.84
N ALA A 26 -1.36 5.05 -2.81
CA ALA A 26 -0.29 5.23 -3.77
C ALA A 26 -0.72 5.76 -5.15
N ASN A 27 -1.99 6.10 -5.37
CA ASN A 27 -2.47 6.76 -6.58
C ASN A 27 -2.36 8.29 -6.45
N VAL A 28 -1.16 8.74 -6.07
CA VAL A 28 -0.77 10.14 -6.22
C VAL A 28 -0.02 10.19 -7.54
N THR A 29 -0.75 10.23 -8.65
CA THR A 29 -0.11 10.38 -9.95
C THR A 29 0.72 11.65 -9.89
N ALA A 30 2.05 11.55 -10.04
CA ALA A 30 2.91 12.74 -10.17
C ALA A 30 2.41 13.68 -11.29
N GLY A 31 1.65 13.13 -12.26
CA GLY A 31 0.92 13.89 -13.27
C GLY A 31 -0.01 14.98 -12.73
N ALA A 32 -0.64 14.79 -11.56
CA ALA A 32 -1.49 15.83 -10.96
C ALA A 32 -0.70 17.08 -10.54
N TYR A 33 0.62 16.96 -10.32
CA TYR A 33 1.52 18.08 -10.05
C TYR A 33 2.31 18.53 -11.28
N ALA A 34 2.32 17.73 -12.34
CA ALA A 34 3.05 18.04 -13.58
C ALA A 34 2.28 19.06 -14.45
N ASP A 35 0.99 19.24 -14.18
CA ASP A 35 0.11 20.12 -14.95
C ASP A 35 -0.22 21.44 -14.25
N VAL A 36 -0.67 22.40 -15.05
CA VAL A 36 -1.09 23.73 -14.60
C VAL A 36 -2.20 23.56 -13.53
N PRO A 37 -2.02 24.07 -12.30
CA PRO A 37 -3.04 23.98 -11.27
C PRO A 37 -4.39 24.52 -11.74
N LEU A 38 -5.46 23.75 -11.54
CA LEU A 38 -6.80 24.08 -12.07
C LEU A 38 -7.30 25.48 -11.67
N PHE A 39 -6.88 26.00 -10.52
CA PHE A 39 -7.27 27.34 -10.06
C PHE A 39 -6.74 28.46 -10.97
N LEU A 40 -5.67 28.23 -11.74
CA LEU A 40 -5.12 29.22 -12.67
C LEU A 40 -6.05 29.46 -13.86
N PHE A 41 -6.79 28.45 -14.32
CA PHE A 41 -7.84 28.65 -15.35
C PHE A 41 -8.95 29.56 -14.82
N HIS A 42 -9.29 29.42 -13.53
CA HIS A 42 -10.23 30.31 -12.87
C HIS A 42 -9.72 31.76 -12.80
N LEU A 43 -8.42 31.94 -12.58
CA LEU A 43 -7.78 33.25 -12.56
C LEU A 43 -7.74 33.88 -13.96
N LEU A 44 -7.44 33.10 -15.00
CA LEU A 44 -7.45 33.55 -16.39
C LEU A 44 -8.84 34.02 -16.81
N GLU A 45 -9.88 33.26 -16.47
CA GLU A 45 -11.27 33.64 -16.69
C GLU A 45 -11.63 34.94 -15.94
N TYR A 46 -11.24 35.05 -14.67
CA TYR A 46 -11.48 36.26 -13.86
C TYR A 46 -10.78 37.50 -14.42
N LEU A 47 -9.59 37.32 -15.01
CA LEU A 47 -8.80 38.38 -15.63
C LEU A 47 -9.20 38.65 -17.10
N ASP A 48 -10.25 38.01 -17.61
CA ASP A 48 -10.74 38.12 -18.99
C ASP A 48 -9.66 37.80 -20.03
N VAL A 49 -8.79 36.82 -19.70
CA VAL A 49 -7.74 36.33 -20.60
C VAL A 49 -8.27 35.13 -21.35
N ALA A 50 -8.38 35.24 -22.67
CA ALA A 50 -8.78 34.14 -23.53
C ALA A 50 -7.75 32.98 -23.47
N PHE A 51 -8.25 31.76 -23.35
CA PHE A 51 -7.46 30.53 -23.39
C PHE A 51 -8.20 29.43 -24.17
N GLU A 52 -7.43 28.51 -24.75
CA GLU A 52 -7.96 27.30 -25.40
C GLU A 52 -7.41 26.07 -24.68
N LEU A 53 -8.26 25.05 -24.48
CA LEU A 53 -7.88 23.78 -23.86
C LEU A 53 -8.09 22.65 -24.85
N ASP A 54 -7.03 21.89 -25.09
CA ASP A 54 -7.10 20.63 -25.80
C ASP A 54 -7.35 19.50 -24.78
N ILE A 55 -8.61 19.12 -24.62
CA ILE A 55 -9.02 18.10 -23.65
C ILE A 55 -8.47 16.71 -24.04
N ASP A 56 -8.35 16.43 -25.33
CA ASP A 56 -7.88 15.14 -25.82
C ASP A 56 -6.37 15.00 -25.56
N GLU A 57 -5.60 16.07 -25.79
CA GLU A 57 -4.17 16.11 -25.47
C GLU A 57 -3.92 15.93 -23.96
N ILE A 58 -4.68 16.65 -23.12
CA ILE A 58 -4.55 16.55 -21.65
C ILE A 58 -4.84 15.11 -21.20
N ASN A 59 -5.92 14.50 -21.70
CA ASN A 59 -6.27 13.13 -21.36
C ASN A 59 -5.18 12.14 -21.82
N ALA A 60 -4.68 12.27 -23.05
CA ALA A 60 -3.62 11.41 -23.57
C ALA A 60 -2.32 11.53 -22.76
N ARG A 61 -1.96 12.76 -22.35
CA ARG A 61 -0.79 13.01 -21.48
C ARG A 61 -0.98 12.40 -20.10
N TRP A 62 -2.15 12.56 -19.49
CA TRP A 62 -2.47 12.01 -18.17
C TRP A 62 -2.48 10.49 -18.19
N GLU A 63 -3.03 9.89 -19.25
CA GLU A 63 -3.00 8.44 -19.46
C GLU A 63 -1.56 7.94 -19.52
N ALA A 64 -0.71 8.57 -20.33
CA ALA A 64 0.71 8.23 -20.46
C ALA A 64 1.46 8.33 -19.11
N LEU A 65 1.17 9.35 -18.30
CA LEU A 65 1.77 9.52 -16.97
C LEU A 65 1.22 8.55 -15.93
N SER A 66 -0.07 8.19 -16.02
CA SER A 66 -0.72 7.25 -15.10
C SER A 66 -0.19 5.82 -15.23
N GLY A 67 0.24 5.43 -16.43
CA GLY A 67 0.86 4.13 -16.68
C GLY A 67 2.31 4.03 -16.20
N ALA A 68 2.96 5.17 -15.92
CA ALA A 68 4.39 5.22 -15.61
C ALA A 68 4.74 4.83 -14.17
N ASP A 69 3.82 5.03 -13.22
CA ASP A 69 4.11 4.85 -11.79
C ASP A 69 3.12 3.85 -11.17
N VAL A 70 3.46 2.56 -11.29
CA VAL A 70 2.68 1.47 -10.69
C VAL A 70 3.10 1.32 -9.24
N TRP A 71 2.13 1.29 -8.34
CA TRP A 71 2.35 1.08 -6.93
C TRP A 71 1.55 -0.11 -6.40
N SER A 72 2.07 -0.74 -5.35
CA SER A 72 1.38 -1.80 -4.62
C SER A 72 1.41 -1.54 -3.11
N GLN A 73 0.35 -1.99 -2.44
CA GLN A 73 0.23 -2.00 -1.00
C GLN A 73 -0.10 -3.41 -0.52
N MET A 74 0.52 -3.85 0.58
CA MET A 74 0.18 -5.11 1.26
C MET A 74 -0.07 -4.87 2.75
N ILE A 75 -1.07 -5.55 3.30
CA ILE A 75 -1.26 -5.65 4.76
C ILE A 75 -0.57 -6.95 5.20
N ILE A 76 0.43 -6.81 6.06
CA ILE A 76 1.19 -7.94 6.60
C ILE A 76 0.44 -8.47 7.82
N LYS A 77 -0.11 -9.68 7.69
CA LYS A 77 -0.84 -10.36 8.77
C LYS A 77 0.01 -11.42 9.46
N GLU A 78 -0.21 -11.61 10.74
CA GLU A 78 0.22 -12.82 11.43
C GLU A 78 -0.70 -13.98 11.03
N THR A 79 -0.11 -15.08 10.57
CA THR A 79 -0.86 -16.25 10.07
C THR A 79 -0.68 -17.49 10.94
N SER A 80 0.29 -17.50 11.85
CA SER A 80 0.51 -18.60 12.79
C SER A 80 -0.51 -18.56 13.92
N GLU A 81 -0.82 -19.72 14.50
CA GLU A 81 -1.74 -19.89 15.65
C GLU A 81 -1.12 -19.44 16.99
N THR A 82 -0.01 -18.71 16.94
CA THR A 82 0.72 -18.29 18.14
C THR A 82 0.02 -17.12 18.82
N VAL A 83 0.25 -16.98 20.13
CA VAL A 83 -0.06 -15.75 20.86
C VAL A 83 1.19 -15.38 21.65
N GLU A 84 1.80 -14.26 21.32
CA GLU A 84 3.11 -13.88 21.86
C GLU A 84 3.17 -12.40 22.17
N LEU A 85 3.88 -12.05 23.25
CA LEU A 85 4.29 -10.69 23.54
C LEU A 85 5.49 -10.34 22.66
N LEU A 86 5.34 -9.35 21.79
CA LEU A 86 6.41 -8.88 20.93
C LEU A 86 7.52 -8.22 21.77
N THR A 87 8.75 -8.66 21.55
CA THR A 87 9.97 -8.06 22.13
C THR A 87 10.75 -7.26 21.10
N SER A 88 10.55 -7.55 19.81
CA SER A 88 11.14 -6.81 18.70
C SER A 88 10.17 -6.79 17.52
N ALA A 89 10.20 -5.70 16.74
CA ALA A 89 9.45 -5.56 15.51
C ALA A 89 10.23 -4.63 14.55
N PRO A 90 10.10 -4.82 13.22
CA PRO A 90 10.68 -3.92 12.23
C PRO A 90 10.26 -2.47 12.48
N ALA A 91 11.17 -1.50 12.35
CA ALA A 91 10.86 -0.09 12.54
C ALA A 91 9.97 0.45 11.40
N THR A 92 9.16 1.48 11.69
CA THR A 92 8.50 2.24 10.62
C THR A 92 9.53 3.02 9.83
N GLY A 93 9.49 2.95 8.51
CA GLY A 93 10.36 3.74 7.64
C GLY A 93 10.65 3.10 6.30
N GLN A 94 11.70 3.62 5.65
CA GLN A 94 12.16 3.17 4.34
C GLN A 94 13.13 2.00 4.49
N TYR A 95 12.95 1.02 3.62
CA TYR A 95 13.75 -0.19 3.46
C TYR A 95 14.20 -0.32 2.01
N TYR A 96 15.28 -1.06 1.78
CA TYR A 96 15.69 -1.51 0.46
C TYR A 96 16.10 -2.99 0.49
N LEU A 97 15.96 -3.69 -0.63
CA LEU A 97 16.52 -5.02 -0.82
C LEU A 97 17.98 -4.88 -1.27
N ASP A 98 18.91 -5.45 -0.52
CA ASP A 98 20.32 -5.49 -0.91
C ASP A 98 20.60 -6.55 -1.99
N ALA A 99 21.84 -6.64 -2.46
CA ALA A 99 22.24 -7.58 -3.50
C ALA A 99 22.08 -9.07 -3.11
N ASN A 100 22.01 -9.36 -1.81
CA ASN A 100 21.78 -10.71 -1.28
C ASN A 100 20.27 -10.98 -1.04
N GLY A 101 19.42 -9.99 -1.32
CA GLY A 101 17.99 -10.02 -1.04
C GLY A 101 17.65 -9.70 0.41
N ALA A 102 18.58 -9.33 1.29
CA ALA A 102 18.18 -8.94 2.63
C ALA A 102 17.41 -7.61 2.60
N MET A 103 16.31 -7.52 3.36
CA MET A 103 15.59 -6.26 3.53
C MET A 103 16.26 -5.42 4.61
N VAL A 104 16.92 -4.34 4.20
CA VAL A 104 17.75 -3.49 5.07
C VAL A 104 17.01 -2.20 5.38
N PHE A 105 16.96 -1.83 6.67
CA PHE A 105 16.42 -0.54 7.09
C PHE A 105 17.34 0.59 6.63
N ASN A 106 16.79 1.57 5.91
CA ASN A 106 17.51 2.74 5.42
C ASN A 106 17.37 3.91 6.41
N ARG A 107 16.14 4.37 6.63
CA ARG A 107 15.87 5.53 7.48
C ARG A 107 14.44 5.51 8.00
N ALA A 108 14.23 6.20 9.12
CA ALA A 108 12.88 6.54 9.56
C ALA A 108 12.22 7.44 8.53
N ALA A 109 10.95 7.17 8.24
CA ALA A 109 10.12 7.94 7.32
C ALA A 109 8.67 7.88 7.81
N LEU A 110 7.88 8.90 7.46
CA LEU A 110 6.45 8.96 7.80
C LEU A 110 5.55 8.70 6.59
N ASP A 111 6.13 8.69 5.38
CA ASP A 111 5.43 8.46 4.12
C ASP A 111 6.30 7.72 3.10
N TRP A 112 5.65 7.22 2.03
CA TRP A 112 6.24 6.40 0.98
C TRP A 112 6.60 7.18 -0.30
N HIS A 113 6.36 8.50 -0.38
CA HIS A 113 6.53 9.25 -1.63
C HIS A 113 7.99 9.31 -2.10
N MET A 114 8.93 9.07 -1.19
CA MET A 114 10.36 9.10 -1.48
C MET A 114 10.89 7.80 -2.09
N LEU A 115 10.07 6.76 -2.27
CA LEU A 115 10.50 5.51 -2.92
C LEU A 115 10.82 5.75 -4.39
N GLN A 116 12.03 5.41 -4.81
CA GLN A 116 12.50 5.71 -6.17
C GLN A 116 12.25 4.59 -7.15
N ASN A 117 12.35 3.34 -6.70
CA ASN A 117 12.35 2.17 -7.56
C ASN A 117 11.78 0.94 -6.85
N GLU A 118 11.70 -0.14 -7.63
CA GLU A 118 11.13 -1.44 -7.28
C GLU A 118 11.91 -2.25 -6.23
N SER A 119 13.12 -1.83 -5.85
CA SER A 119 13.91 -2.45 -4.78
C SER A 119 13.71 -1.78 -3.42
N GLU A 120 13.02 -0.64 -3.38
CA GLU A 120 12.73 0.10 -2.16
C GLU A 120 11.30 -0.14 -1.69
N ALA A 121 11.10 -0.15 -0.37
CA ALA A 121 9.80 -0.28 0.24
C ALA A 121 9.65 0.63 1.46
N PHE A 122 8.43 1.03 1.76
CA PHE A 122 8.07 1.71 2.99
C PHE A 122 7.24 0.76 3.85
N PHE A 123 7.64 0.58 5.11
CA PHE A 123 6.90 -0.22 6.07
C PHE A 123 6.34 0.68 7.17
N LEU A 124 5.03 0.60 7.41
CA LEU A 124 4.34 1.19 8.55
C LEU A 124 4.03 0.10 9.56
N ARG A 125 4.72 0.12 10.70
CA ARG A 125 4.46 -0.80 11.80
C ARG A 125 3.13 -0.45 12.49
N ILE A 126 2.28 -1.45 12.70
CA ILE A 126 1.05 -1.33 13.51
C ILE A 126 1.30 -1.85 14.93
N TYR A 127 1.91 -3.03 15.08
CA TYR A 127 2.26 -3.60 16.39
C TYR A 127 3.76 -3.59 16.63
N GLY A 128 4.18 -3.18 17.82
CA GLY A 128 5.59 -3.07 18.23
C GLY A 128 5.91 -3.83 19.52
N PRO A 129 7.14 -3.65 20.04
CA PRO A 129 7.54 -4.24 21.31
C PRO A 129 6.58 -3.82 22.44
N GLY A 130 6.10 -4.79 23.22
CA GLY A 130 5.08 -4.59 24.25
C GLY A 130 3.65 -4.92 23.80
N ASP A 131 3.40 -5.01 22.49
CA ASP A 131 2.11 -5.47 21.96
C ASP A 131 2.07 -6.99 21.82
N TYR A 132 0.87 -7.53 21.63
CA TYR A 132 0.67 -8.94 21.35
C TYR A 132 0.50 -9.20 19.85
N ARG A 133 1.06 -10.30 19.35
CA ARG A 133 0.69 -10.88 18.05
C ARG A 133 -0.19 -12.11 18.24
N TRP A 134 -1.15 -12.29 17.35
CA TRP A 134 -2.02 -13.47 17.28
C TRP A 134 -2.45 -13.74 15.85
N LYS A 135 -3.00 -14.93 15.57
CA LYS A 135 -3.52 -15.24 14.24
C LYS A 135 -4.53 -14.21 13.76
N GLY A 136 -4.24 -13.59 12.62
CA GLY A 136 -5.06 -12.58 11.98
C GLY A 136 -4.76 -11.13 12.42
N ALA A 137 -3.80 -10.91 13.32
CA ALA A 137 -3.34 -9.58 13.68
C ALA A 137 -2.67 -8.88 12.47
N ASP A 138 -3.03 -7.62 12.23
CA ASP A 138 -2.39 -6.76 11.23
C ASP A 138 -1.07 -6.20 11.77
N LEU A 139 0.05 -6.83 11.42
CA LEU A 139 1.39 -6.46 11.93
C LEU A 139 1.88 -5.11 11.37
N GLY A 140 1.51 -4.80 10.13
CA GLY A 140 1.88 -3.54 9.49
C GLY A 140 1.43 -3.46 8.04
N VAL A 141 1.72 -2.33 7.42
CA VAL A 141 1.41 -2.04 6.01
C VAL A 141 2.73 -1.84 5.26
N LEU A 142 2.88 -2.51 4.12
CA LEU A 142 3.98 -2.32 3.20
C LEU A 142 3.50 -1.56 1.96
N VAL A 143 4.25 -0.57 1.52
CA VAL A 143 4.06 0.16 0.26
C VAL A 143 5.32 0.05 -0.57
N THR A 144 5.20 -0.25 -1.87
CA THR A 144 6.33 -0.41 -2.79
C THR A 144 5.92 -0.01 -4.20
N LYS A 145 6.89 0.36 -5.02
CA LYS A 145 6.71 0.49 -6.47
C LYS A 145 6.64 -0.88 -7.13
N GLY A 146 5.97 -0.94 -8.28
CA GLY A 146 5.77 -2.12 -9.10
C GLY A 146 4.60 -3.00 -8.66
N ARG A 147 4.18 -3.89 -9.56
CA ARG A 147 3.13 -4.89 -9.28
C ARG A 147 3.67 -5.99 -8.35
N LEU A 148 2.84 -6.44 -7.41
CA LEU A 148 3.16 -7.54 -6.48
C LEU A 148 2.41 -8.85 -6.78
N GLN A 149 1.52 -8.83 -7.76
CA GLN A 149 0.80 -10.00 -8.24
C GLN A 149 1.23 -10.38 -9.66
N VAL A 150 1.08 -11.65 -9.99
CA VAL A 150 1.29 -12.21 -11.32
C VAL A 150 0.19 -13.20 -11.61
N ASP A 151 -0.30 -13.21 -12.84
CA ASP A 151 -1.28 -14.19 -13.30
C ASP A 151 -0.55 -15.43 -13.83
N ARG A 152 -0.84 -16.58 -13.23
CA ARG A 152 -0.26 -17.87 -13.63
C ARG A 152 -1.36 -18.91 -13.72
N HIS A 153 -1.54 -19.47 -14.91
CA HIS A 153 -2.54 -20.51 -15.21
C HIS A 153 -3.97 -20.07 -14.83
N GLY A 154 -4.34 -18.82 -15.15
CA GLY A 154 -5.67 -18.28 -14.86
C GLY A 154 -5.94 -17.97 -13.38
N LYS A 155 -4.91 -18.00 -12.52
CA LYS A 155 -5.02 -17.60 -11.11
C LYS A 155 -4.02 -16.50 -10.79
N THR A 156 -4.51 -15.43 -10.17
CA THR A 156 -3.67 -14.36 -9.63
C THR A 156 -2.97 -14.85 -8.37
N GLN A 157 -1.64 -14.73 -8.35
CA GLN A 157 -0.78 -15.14 -7.24
C GLN A 157 0.19 -14.02 -6.89
N LEU A 158 0.75 -14.06 -5.67
CA LEU A 158 1.85 -13.17 -5.30
C LEU A 158 3.10 -13.50 -6.13
N ASN A 159 3.82 -12.48 -6.57
CA ASN A 159 5.11 -12.69 -7.21
C ASN A 159 6.22 -12.96 -6.17
N ILE A 160 7.40 -13.38 -6.65
CA ILE A 160 8.52 -13.76 -5.78
C ILE A 160 8.91 -12.61 -4.84
N ARG A 161 8.93 -11.37 -5.35
CA ARG A 161 9.26 -10.19 -4.54
C ARG A 161 8.25 -9.96 -3.41
N ALA A 162 6.96 -10.10 -3.69
CA ALA A 162 5.91 -9.94 -2.70
C ALA A 162 6.04 -10.97 -1.57
N GLN A 163 6.26 -12.24 -1.92
CA GLN A 163 6.50 -13.30 -0.93
C GLN A 163 7.76 -13.01 -0.11
N HIS A 164 8.82 -12.57 -0.77
CA HIS A 164 10.09 -12.26 -0.13
C HIS A 164 9.97 -11.10 0.87
N PHE A 165 9.25 -10.03 0.52
CA PHE A 165 8.96 -8.96 1.47
C PHE A 165 8.18 -9.46 2.69
N ILE A 166 7.17 -10.31 2.49
CA ILE A 166 6.39 -10.90 3.58
C ILE A 166 7.31 -11.68 4.52
N ASP A 167 8.16 -12.53 3.97
CA ASP A 167 9.06 -13.39 4.74
C ASP A 167 10.08 -12.56 5.53
N CYS A 168 10.72 -11.57 4.88
CA CYS A 168 11.67 -10.66 5.55
C CYS A 168 11.03 -9.86 6.68
N LEU A 169 9.86 -9.27 6.45
CA LEU A 169 9.18 -8.47 7.47
C LEU A 169 8.75 -9.33 8.65
N ARG A 170 8.12 -10.48 8.40
CA ARG A 170 7.66 -11.39 9.46
C ARG A 170 8.82 -11.95 10.28
N ALA A 171 9.96 -12.23 9.66
CA ALA A 171 11.17 -12.66 10.36
C ALA A 171 11.70 -11.61 11.37
N GLY A 172 11.41 -10.33 11.15
CA GLY A 172 11.79 -9.26 12.08
C GLY A 172 10.90 -9.14 13.32
N PHE A 173 9.75 -9.84 13.36
CA PHE A 173 8.88 -9.89 14.54
C PHE A 173 9.31 -11.03 15.46
N VAL A 174 9.89 -10.66 16.60
CA VAL A 174 10.34 -11.59 17.64
C VAL A 174 9.44 -11.41 18.86
N GLY A 175 8.88 -12.51 19.35
CA GLY A 175 8.02 -12.52 20.52
C GLY A 175 8.36 -13.64 21.49
N LYS A 176 7.79 -13.54 22.69
CA LYS A 176 7.81 -14.59 23.70
C LYS A 176 6.40 -15.17 23.83
N PRO A 177 6.26 -16.51 23.84
CA PRO A 177 4.99 -17.16 24.16
C PRO A 177 4.41 -16.63 25.46
N LEU A 178 3.09 -16.44 25.49
CA LEU A 178 2.36 -16.17 26.72
C LEU A 178 2.26 -17.44 27.56
N ASP A 179 2.44 -17.29 28.88
CA ASP A 179 2.09 -18.33 29.85
C ASP A 179 0.57 -18.57 29.84
N ASP A 180 0.15 -19.78 30.23
CA ASP A 180 -1.25 -20.24 30.08
C ASP A 180 -2.27 -19.34 30.78
N ASP A 181 -1.94 -18.78 31.96
CA ASP A 181 -2.79 -17.85 32.69
C ASP A 181 -2.97 -16.51 31.96
N ALA A 182 -1.90 -15.99 31.34
CA ALA A 182 -1.95 -14.76 30.55
C ALA A 182 -2.71 -14.98 29.23
N ARG A 183 -2.62 -16.18 28.66
CA ARG A 183 -3.36 -16.57 27.46
C ARG A 183 -4.86 -16.72 27.73
N ALA A 184 -5.25 -17.21 28.90
CA ALA A 184 -6.67 -17.32 29.31
C ALA A 184 -7.34 -15.95 29.48
N GLY A 185 -6.59 -14.91 29.84
CA GLY A 185 -7.07 -13.52 29.93
C GLY A 185 -7.06 -12.74 28.62
N PHE A 186 -6.40 -13.26 27.57
CA PHE A 186 -6.28 -12.57 26.29
C PHE A 186 -7.55 -12.75 25.44
N THR A 187 -8.23 -11.65 25.14
CA THR A 187 -9.32 -11.63 24.15
C THR A 187 -8.76 -11.03 22.85
N PRO A 188 -8.63 -11.82 21.76
CA PRO A 188 -8.15 -11.29 20.49
C PRO A 188 -9.01 -10.12 20.02
N GLY A 189 -8.37 -9.02 19.61
CA GLY A 189 -9.07 -7.98 18.87
C GLY A 189 -9.72 -8.59 17.63
N ARG A 190 -10.94 -8.16 17.29
CA ARG A 190 -11.69 -8.68 16.14
C ARG A 190 -10.94 -8.27 14.86
N GLY A 191 -9.98 -9.08 14.43
CA GLY A 191 -9.31 -8.91 13.15
C GLY A 191 -10.36 -8.83 12.05
N VAL A 192 -10.21 -7.88 11.13
CA VAL A 192 -11.11 -7.74 9.99
C VAL A 192 -11.02 -9.05 9.21
N LYS A 193 -12.07 -9.87 9.30
CA LYS A 193 -12.21 -11.09 8.50
C LYS A 193 -12.32 -10.65 7.04
N SER A 194 -11.22 -10.62 6.32
CA SER A 194 -11.27 -10.62 4.87
C SER A 194 -11.59 -12.04 4.42
N GLN A 195 -12.87 -12.32 4.20
CA GLN A 195 -13.25 -13.45 3.37
C GLN A 195 -12.89 -13.05 1.93
N TRP A 196 -11.86 -13.70 1.40
CA TRP A 196 -11.61 -13.78 -0.04
C TRP A 196 -11.79 -15.24 -0.42
#